data_AF-A0A7K2WWF0-F1
#
_entry.id   AF-A0A7K2WWF0-F1
#
_cell.length_a   1.000
_cell.length_b   1.000
_cell.length_c   1.000
_cell.angle_alpha   90.00
_cell.angle_beta   90.00
_cell.angle_gamma   90.00
#
_symmetry.space_group_name_H-M   'P 1'
#
loop_
_entity.id
_entity.type
_entity.pdbx_description
1 polymer ?
#
loop_
_entity_poly.entity_id
_entity_poly.type
_entity_poly.pdbx_seq_one_letter_code
_entity_poly.pdbx_strand_id
1 'polypeptide(L)'
;MSDNLTAALVGLESWAFRAGQVGRRLVQEHPELASADVASMAFWNSANLTLTDVSLGSGEIERWAALLGIELTHEVTQSRNPTPSHAAFDCLKGEMEFDGVRVELRGIRGLTQEQWDAAQAQPEGGVAA
;
A
#
# COMPACT_ATOMS: atom_id res chain seq x y z
N MET A 1 30.49 -1.46 23.12
CA MET A 1 29.51 -0.79 22.23
C MET A 1 29.28 -1.54 20.90
N SER A 2 30.07 -2.57 20.55
CA SER A 2 29.96 -3.35 19.30
C SER A 2 28.80 -4.36 19.24
N ASP A 3 28.46 -4.97 20.38
CA ASP A 3 27.62 -6.17 20.37
C ASP A 3 26.15 -5.86 20.12
N ASN A 4 25.66 -4.72 20.63
CA ASN A 4 24.29 -4.26 20.40
C ASN A 4 24.07 -3.80 18.95
N LEU A 5 25.07 -3.17 18.33
CA LEU A 5 24.99 -2.75 16.93
C LEU A 5 24.96 -3.98 15.99
N THR A 6 25.80 -4.97 16.29
CA THR A 6 25.84 -6.23 15.51
C THR A 6 24.52 -6.98 15.62
N ALA A 7 23.96 -7.12 16.83
CA ALA A 7 22.67 -7.76 17.03
C ALA A 7 21.52 -7.03 16.29
N ALA A 8 21.54 -5.69 16.29
CA ALA A 8 20.55 -4.89 15.56
C ALA A 8 20.64 -5.08 14.04
N LEU A 9 21.85 -5.16 13.47
CA LEU A 9 22.07 -5.41 12.04
C LEU A 9 21.60 -6.80 11.62
N VAL A 10 21.92 -7.84 12.41
CA VAL A 10 21.47 -9.22 12.15
C VAL A 10 19.93 -9.31 12.20
N GLY A 11 19.31 -8.61 13.15
CA GLY A 11 17.86 -8.50 13.23
C GLY A 11 17.26 -7.87 11.96
N LEU A 12 17.85 -6.76 11.51
CA LEU A 12 17.44 -6.05 10.29
C LEU A 12 17.54 -6.93 9.04
N GLU A 13 18.67 -7.60 8.84
CA GLU A 13 18.88 -8.53 7.72
C GLU A 13 17.86 -9.68 7.75
N SER A 14 17.58 -10.22 8.93
CA SER A 14 16.60 -11.30 9.11
C SER A 14 15.17 -10.85 8.79
N TRP A 15 14.79 -9.61 9.07
CA TRP A 15 13.49 -9.06 8.67
C TRP A 15 13.41 -8.79 7.17
N ALA A 16 14.43 -8.18 6.58
CA ALA A 16 14.48 -7.92 5.15
C ALA A 16 14.39 -9.24 4.34
N PHE A 17 15.10 -10.27 4.78
CA PHE A 17 15.03 -11.59 4.16
C PHE A 17 13.62 -12.19 4.22
N ARG A 18 12.96 -12.13 5.38
CA ARG A 18 11.58 -12.61 5.55
C ARG A 18 10.59 -11.87 4.65
N ALA A 19 10.65 -10.54 4.61
CA ALA A 19 9.83 -9.74 3.71
C ALA A 19 10.00 -10.16 2.24
N GLY A 20 11.26 -10.39 1.81
CA GLY A 20 11.55 -10.86 0.46
C GLY A 20 11.02 -12.26 0.15
N GLN A 21 11.03 -13.19 1.13
CA GLN A 21 10.45 -14.52 0.95
C GLN A 21 8.92 -14.46 0.83
N VAL A 22 8.26 -13.68 1.68
CA VAL A 22 6.82 -13.46 1.61
C VAL A 22 6.42 -12.84 0.27
N GLY A 23 7.15 -11.80 -0.19
CA GLY A 23 6.89 -11.21 -1.50
C GLY A 23 6.99 -12.21 -2.66
N ARG A 24 8.04 -13.05 -2.67
CA ARG A 24 8.17 -14.12 -3.67
C ARG A 24 7.02 -15.13 -3.60
N ARG A 25 6.64 -15.54 -2.39
CA ARG A 25 5.56 -16.50 -2.19
C ARG A 25 4.21 -15.94 -2.64
N LEU A 26 3.90 -14.70 -2.30
CA LEU A 26 2.70 -14.01 -2.76
C LEU A 26 2.63 -13.93 -4.28
N VAL A 27 3.74 -13.62 -4.97
CA VAL A 27 3.78 -13.64 -6.45
C VAL A 27 3.65 -15.06 -7.02
N GLN A 28 4.12 -16.09 -6.32
CA GLN A 28 3.94 -17.48 -6.75
C GLN A 28 2.50 -17.95 -6.60
N GLU A 29 1.85 -17.60 -5.49
CA GLU A 29 0.45 -17.94 -5.19
C GLU A 29 -0.53 -17.08 -6.01
N HIS A 30 -0.14 -15.83 -6.31
CA HIS A 30 -0.90 -14.83 -7.07
C HIS A 30 -0.01 -14.16 -8.12
N PRO A 31 0.21 -14.80 -9.29
CA PRO A 31 1.07 -14.28 -10.35
C PRO A 31 0.65 -12.90 -10.88
N GLU A 32 -0.60 -12.49 -10.68
CA GLU A 32 -1.13 -11.18 -11.02
C GLU A 32 -0.49 -10.04 -10.21
N LEU A 33 0.21 -10.35 -9.12
CA LEU A 33 0.99 -9.40 -8.32
C LEU A 33 2.37 -9.12 -8.92
N ALA A 34 2.80 -9.84 -9.97
CA ALA A 34 4.12 -9.64 -10.57
C ALA A 34 4.28 -8.26 -11.25
N SER A 35 3.18 -7.59 -11.58
CA SER A 35 3.17 -6.21 -12.10
C SER A 35 3.26 -5.16 -10.99
N ALA A 36 3.18 -5.56 -9.72
CA ALA A 36 3.26 -4.63 -8.61
C ALA A 36 4.66 -4.05 -8.46
N ASP A 37 4.75 -2.76 -8.18
CA ASP A 37 5.97 -2.18 -7.63
C ASP A 37 6.08 -2.65 -6.18
N VAL A 38 6.96 -3.63 -5.95
CA VAL A 38 7.20 -4.22 -4.63
C VAL A 38 8.36 -3.50 -3.96
N ALA A 39 8.05 -2.74 -2.91
CA ALA A 39 9.04 -2.15 -2.03
C ALA A 39 9.09 -2.93 -0.70
N SER A 40 10.21 -3.57 -0.39
CA SER A 40 10.43 -4.16 0.93
C SER A 40 11.14 -3.16 1.84
N MET A 41 10.56 -2.88 3.02
CA MET A 41 11.21 -2.06 4.05
C MET A 41 11.29 -2.85 5.35
N ALA A 42 12.49 -3.00 5.90
CA ALA A 42 12.69 -3.59 7.21
C ALA A 42 12.92 -2.49 8.26
N PHE A 43 12.16 -2.54 9.36
CA PHE A 43 12.41 -1.72 10.54
C PHE A 43 12.99 -2.59 11.65
N TRP A 44 13.62 -1.97 12.65
CA TRP A 44 14.35 -2.66 13.73
C TRP A 44 13.50 -3.56 14.65
N ASN A 45 12.22 -3.77 14.35
CA ASN A 45 11.34 -4.71 15.05
C ASN A 45 10.30 -5.38 14.14
N SER A 46 10.30 -5.10 12.82
CA SER A 46 9.24 -5.55 11.92
C SER A 46 9.73 -5.69 10.48
N ALA A 47 9.21 -6.73 9.82
CA ALA A 47 9.33 -6.90 8.38
C ALA A 47 8.06 -6.31 7.74
N ASN A 48 8.22 -5.26 6.94
CA ASN A 48 7.13 -4.67 6.18
C ASN A 48 7.37 -4.89 4.67
N LEU A 49 6.36 -5.40 4.00
CA LEU A 49 6.29 -5.47 2.55
C LEU A 49 5.25 -4.47 2.09
N THR A 50 5.60 -3.55 1.20
CA THR A 50 4.64 -2.61 0.62
C THR A 50 4.47 -2.94 -0.86
N LEU A 51 3.24 -3.25 -1.25
CA LEU A 51 2.84 -3.36 -2.65
C LEU A 51 2.18 -2.03 -3.03
N THR A 52 2.75 -1.36 -4.02
CA THR A 52 2.28 -0.04 -4.44
C THR A 52 1.84 -0.06 -5.89
N ASP A 53 0.77 0.66 -6.17
CA ASP A 53 0.43 1.10 -7.53
C ASP A 53 0.28 2.62 -7.54
N VAL A 54 1.11 3.27 -8.37
CA VAL A 54 1.08 4.72 -8.63
C VAL A 54 0.60 4.93 -10.06
N SER A 55 -0.52 4.29 -10.42
CA SER A 55 -1.18 4.51 -11.70
C SER A 55 -2.32 5.52 -11.54
N LEU A 56 -2.73 6.14 -12.65
CA LEU A 56 -3.88 7.04 -12.69
C LEU A 56 -5.24 6.31 -12.48
N GLY A 57 -5.23 5.01 -12.19
CA GLY A 57 -6.43 4.20 -11.96
C GLY A 57 -6.24 3.24 -10.79
N SER A 58 -6.89 3.52 -9.66
CA SER A 58 -6.84 2.73 -8.43
C SER A 58 -7.35 1.28 -8.52
N GLY A 59 -7.86 0.85 -9.68
CA GLY A 59 -8.51 -0.45 -9.87
C GLY A 59 -7.59 -1.66 -9.70
N GLU A 60 -6.27 -1.49 -9.89
CA GLU A 60 -5.32 -2.59 -9.67
C GLU A 60 -5.16 -2.91 -8.17
N ILE A 61 -5.17 -1.89 -7.31
CA ILE A 61 -5.13 -2.07 -5.84
C ILE A 61 -6.39 -2.72 -5.31
N GLU A 62 -7.56 -2.33 -5.82
CA GLU A 62 -8.83 -2.98 -5.46
C GLU A 62 -8.82 -4.45 -5.83
N ARG A 63 -8.25 -4.79 -7.00
CA ARG A 63 -8.08 -6.19 -7.42
C ARG A 63 -7.14 -6.96 -6.50
N TRP A 64 -5.98 -6.40 -6.16
CA TRP A 64 -5.03 -7.05 -5.24
C TRP A 64 -5.62 -7.20 -3.84
N ALA A 65 -6.36 -6.20 -3.36
CA ALA A 65 -7.04 -6.26 -2.07
C ALA A 65 -8.08 -7.38 -2.05
N ALA A 66 -8.88 -7.52 -3.10
CA ALA A 66 -9.83 -8.63 -3.23
C ALA A 66 -9.14 -10.00 -3.29
N LEU A 67 -8.02 -10.14 -4.01
CA LEU A 67 -7.23 -11.37 -4.07
C LEU A 67 -6.68 -11.78 -2.70
N LEU A 68 -6.21 -10.80 -1.92
CA LEU A 68 -5.59 -11.00 -0.62
C LEU A 68 -6.57 -10.97 0.55
N GLY A 69 -7.86 -10.69 0.29
CA GLY A 69 -8.88 -10.53 1.34
C GLY A 69 -8.64 -9.33 2.26
N ILE A 70 -8.02 -8.27 1.74
CA ILE A 70 -7.69 -7.05 2.49
C ILE A 70 -8.84 -6.05 2.33
N GLU A 71 -9.32 -5.52 3.46
CA GLU A 71 -10.24 -4.39 3.44
C GLU A 71 -9.47 -3.08 3.15
N LEU A 72 -9.99 -2.29 2.21
CA LEU A 72 -9.40 -1.01 1.84
C LEU A 72 -10.10 0.12 2.58
N THR A 73 -9.28 1.00 3.14
CA THR A 73 -9.68 2.35 3.56
C THR A 73 -9.46 3.32 2.40
N HIS A 74 -10.42 4.22 2.24
CA HIS A 74 -10.43 5.25 1.20
C HIS A 74 -10.26 6.62 1.85
N GLU A 75 -9.26 7.37 1.41
CA GLU A 75 -8.99 8.73 1.89
C GLU A 75 -8.77 9.64 0.69
N VAL A 76 -9.53 10.72 0.59
CA VAL A 76 -9.30 11.76 -0.41
C VAL A 76 -8.69 12.99 0.26
N THR A 77 -7.47 13.34 -0.11
CA THR A 77 -6.73 14.46 0.46
C THR A 77 -6.48 15.54 -0.59
N GLN A 78 -6.79 16.79 -0.28
CA GLN A 78 -6.47 17.91 -1.17
C GLN A 78 -4.95 18.03 -1.38
N SER A 79 -4.53 18.32 -2.61
CA SER A 79 -3.12 18.58 -2.92
C SER A 79 -2.66 19.87 -2.26
N ARG A 80 -1.47 19.86 -1.66
CA ARG A 80 -0.86 21.07 -1.08
C ARG A 80 -0.47 22.10 -2.16
N ASN A 81 -0.16 21.62 -3.36
CA ASN A 81 0.18 22.44 -4.52
C ASN A 81 -0.70 21.98 -5.70
N PRO A 82 -1.98 22.38 -5.72
CA PRO A 82 -2.91 21.89 -6.73
C PRO A 82 -2.48 22.34 -8.13
N THR A 83 -2.55 21.40 -9.07
CA THR A 83 -2.43 21.68 -10.51
C THR A 83 -3.72 21.26 -11.20
N PRO A 84 -4.00 21.71 -12.44
CA PRO A 84 -5.22 21.28 -13.15
C PRO A 84 -5.38 19.75 -13.27
N SER A 85 -4.27 19.00 -13.25
CA SER A 85 -4.25 17.54 -13.30
C SER A 85 -4.16 16.85 -11.94
N HIS A 86 -3.87 17.57 -10.86
CA HIS A 86 -3.67 17.04 -9.51
C HIS A 86 -4.16 18.04 -8.45
N ALA A 87 -5.47 18.26 -8.39
CA ALA A 87 -6.11 19.09 -7.37
C ALA A 87 -6.21 18.37 -6.02
N ALA A 88 -6.39 17.05 -6.06
CA ALA A 88 -6.44 16.18 -4.88
C ALA A 88 -5.81 14.82 -5.20
N PHE A 89 -5.67 14.00 -4.16
CA PHE A 89 -5.22 12.62 -4.25
C PHE A 89 -6.28 11.73 -3.63
N ASP A 90 -6.64 10.70 -4.38
CA ASP A 90 -7.42 9.57 -3.94
C ASP A 90 -6.46 8.47 -3.49
N CYS A 91 -6.46 8.17 -2.21
CA CYS A 91 -5.57 7.22 -1.57
C CYS A 91 -6.36 5.99 -1.11
N LEU A 92 -5.97 4.83 -1.60
CA LEU A 92 -6.41 3.54 -1.08
C LEU A 92 -5.31 2.95 -0.22
N LYS A 93 -5.68 2.50 0.99
CA LYS A 93 -4.76 1.83 1.90
C LYS A 93 -5.42 0.60 2.50
N GLY A 94 -4.69 -0.51 2.51
CA GLY A 94 -5.06 -1.72 3.23
C GLY A 94 -3.85 -2.39 3.83
N GLU A 95 -4.05 -3.24 4.83
CA GLU A 95 -2.98 -4.02 5.43
C GLU A 95 -3.44 -5.40 5.86
N MET A 96 -2.51 -6.35 5.81
CA MET A 96 -2.66 -7.68 6.42
C MET A 96 -1.34 -8.12 7.04
N GLU A 97 -1.40 -9.20 7.82
CA GLU A 97 -0.21 -9.94 8.23
C GLU A 97 -0.15 -11.28 7.48
N PHE A 98 1.01 -11.60 6.92
CA PHE A 98 1.28 -12.85 6.22
C PHE A 98 2.61 -13.43 6.70
N ASP A 99 2.58 -14.62 7.31
CA ASP A 99 3.76 -15.28 7.91
C ASP A 99 4.59 -14.36 8.83
N GLY A 100 3.93 -13.49 9.61
CA GLY A 100 4.58 -12.53 10.50
C GLY A 100 5.27 -11.35 9.79
N VAL A 101 4.98 -11.15 8.51
CA VAL A 101 5.35 -9.97 7.71
C VAL A 101 4.08 -9.14 7.50
N ARG A 102 4.14 -7.86 7.82
CA ARG A 102 3.04 -6.94 7.50
C ARG A 102 3.10 -6.60 6.03
N VAL A 103 2.00 -6.81 5.32
CA VAL A 103 1.84 -6.45 3.91
C VAL A 103 0.94 -5.22 3.84
N GLU A 104 1.45 -4.13 3.30
CA GLU A 104 0.69 -2.90 3.05
C GLU A 104 0.35 -2.80 1.56
N LEU A 105 -0.92 -2.54 1.25
CA LEU A 105 -1.37 -2.11 -0.07
C LEU A 105 -1.50 -0.60 -0.08
N ARG A 106 -0.93 0.06 -1.10
CA ARG A 106 -1.05 1.51 -1.29
C ARG A 106 -1.34 1.85 -2.74
N GLY A 107 -2.47 2.51 -2.97
CA GLY A 107 -2.86 3.09 -4.25
C GLY A 107 -2.96 4.59 -4.15
N ILE A 108 -2.39 5.32 -5.10
CA ILE A 108 -2.53 6.77 -5.16
C ILE A 108 -2.93 7.16 -6.57
N ARG A 109 -4.07 7.84 -6.69
CA ARG A 109 -4.54 8.42 -7.94
C ARG A 109 -4.69 9.94 -7.80
N GLY A 110 -4.12 10.68 -8.75
CA GLY A 110 -4.37 12.12 -8.88
C GLY A 110 -5.79 12.39 -9.35
N LEU A 111 -6.47 13.34 -8.71
CA LEU A 111 -7.79 13.83 -9.12
C LEU A 111 -7.68 15.22 -9.76
N THR A 112 -8.43 15.44 -10.83
CA THR A 112 -8.67 16.79 -11.37
C THR A 112 -9.55 17.60 -10.42
N GLN A 113 -9.64 18.91 -10.64
CA GLN A 113 -10.52 19.79 -9.85
C GLN A 113 -11.98 19.33 -9.91
N GLU A 114 -12.46 18.97 -11.10
CA GLU A 114 -13.83 18.48 -11.30
C GLU A 114 -14.11 17.19 -10.51
N GLN A 115 -13.15 16.25 -10.51
CA GLN A 115 -13.28 15.00 -9.76
C GLN A 115 -13.24 15.22 -8.25
N TRP A 116 -12.41 16.15 -7.78
CA TRP A 116 -12.38 16.55 -6.38
C TRP A 116 -13.70 17.18 -5.95
N ASP A 117 -14.23 18.12 -6.72
CA ASP A 117 -15.49 18.79 -6.43
C ASP A 117 -16.65 17.77 -6.40
N ALA A 118 -16.65 16.78 -7.32
CA ALA A 118 -17.61 15.69 -7.33
C ALA A 118 -17.50 14.77 -6.09
N ALA A 119 -16.28 14.47 -5.64
CA ALA A 119 -16.04 13.66 -4.43
C ALA A 119 -16.52 14.39 -3.16
N GLN A 120 -16.35 15.72 -3.09
CA GLN A 120 -16.85 16.54 -1.98
C GLN A 120 -18.37 16.74 -2.00
N ALA A 121 -19.00 16.61 -3.18
CA ALA A 121 -20.45 16.75 -3.32
C ALA A 121 -21.23 15.49 -2.91
N GLN A 122 -20.56 14.35 -2.67
CA GLN A 122 -21.20 13.16 -2.12
C GLN A 122 -21.25 13.24 -0.58
N PRO A 123 -22.44 13.33 0.04
CA PRO A 123 -22.53 13.32 1.49
C PRO A 123 -22.17 11.92 2.02
N GLU A 124 -21.29 11.86 3.02
CA GLU A 124 -21.00 10.64 3.79
C GLU A 124 -22.33 10.01 4.27
N GLY A 125 -22.62 8.76 3.89
CA GLY A 125 -23.76 8.02 4.48
C GLY A 125 -24.59 7.07 3.61
N GLY A 126 -24.10 6.60 2.47
CA GLY A 126 -24.77 5.54 1.71
C GLY A 126 -24.35 4.14 2.14
N VAL A 127 -24.84 3.63 3.27
CA VAL A 127 -24.76 2.19 3.58
C VAL A 127 -25.66 1.46 2.57
N ALA A 128 -25.05 0.73 1.64
CA ALA A 128 -25.78 -0.22 0.80
C ALA A 128 -26.19 -1.41 1.67
N ALA A 129 -27.49 -1.52 1.94
CA ALA A 129 -28.17 -2.72 2.42
C ALA A 129 -28.52 -3.64 1.25
#